data_AF-A0A520AHH6-F1
#
_entry.id   AF-A0A520AHH6-F1
#
_cell.length_a   1.000
_cell.length_b   1.000
_cell.length_c   1.000
_cell.angle_alpha   90.00
_cell.angle_beta   90.00
_cell.angle_gamma   90.00
#
_symmetry.space_group_name_H-M   'P 1'
#
loop_
_entity.id
_entity.type
_entity.pdbx_description
1 polymer ?
#
loop_
_entity_poly.entity_id
_entity_poly.type
_entity_poly.pdbx_seq_one_letter_code
_entity_poly.pdbx_strand_id
1 'polypeptide(L)' 'KPETAKNIQVGFLAINKKGEYGAYAIQQGFSYAVCNAEKQDLLIKGKSYY' A
#
# COMPACT_ATOMS: atom_id res chain seq x y z
N LYS A 1 -16.43 -9.68 16.19
CA LYS A 1 -16.63 -10.46 14.94
C LYS A 1 -15.47 -10.15 13.98
N PRO A 2 -14.32 -10.84 14.09
CA PRO A 2 -13.13 -10.57 13.26
C PRO A 2 -13.22 -11.15 11.84
N GLU A 3 -14.22 -11.96 11.52
CA GLU A 3 -14.34 -12.64 10.22
C GLU A 3 -14.63 -11.70 9.05
N THR A 4 -15.33 -10.59 9.28
CA THR A 4 -15.64 -9.62 8.23
C THR A 4 -14.38 -8.92 7.71
N ALA A 5 -13.39 -8.67 8.58
CA ALA A 5 -12.12 -8.06 8.19
C ALA A 5 -11.25 -8.96 7.29
N LYS A 6 -11.41 -10.29 7.36
CA LYS A 6 -10.76 -11.22 6.43
C LYS A 6 -11.38 -11.20 5.03
N ASN A 7 -12.66 -10.86 4.92
CA ASN A 7 -13.37 -10.78 3.64
C ASN A 7 -13.31 -9.40 2.98
N ILE A 8 -12.78 -8.39 3.67
CA ILE A 8 -12.68 -7.02 3.16
C ILE A 8 -11.21 -6.69 2.89
N GLN A 9 -10.90 -6.37 1.64
CA GLN A 9 -9.62 -5.78 1.26
C GLN A 9 -9.65 -4.29 1.61
N VAL A 10 -8.77 -3.85 2.52
CA VAL A 10 -8.52 -2.42 2.74
C VAL A 10 -7.03 -2.16 2.58
N GLY A 11 -6.71 -1.16 1.75
CA GLY A 11 -5.36 -0.66 1.55
C GLY A 11 -5.31 0.83 1.83
N PHE A 12 -4.26 1.26 2.52
CA PHE A 12 -3.92 2.64 2.76
C PHE A 12 -2.64 2.96 2.00
N LEU A 13 -2.64 4.05 1.25
CA LEU A 13 -1.47 4.66 0.65
C LEU A 13 -1.40 6.09 1.16
N ALA A 14 -0.27 6.45 1.76
CA ALA A 14 -0.03 7.78 2.27
C ALA A 14 1.29 8.32 1.70
N ILE A 15 1.29 9.62 1.42
CA ILE A 15 2.47 10.36 0.98
C ILE A 15 2.52 11.69 1.73
N ASN A 16 3.72 12.13 2.09
CA ASN A 16 3.92 13.44 2.72
C ASN A 16 4.49 14.45 1.71
N LYS A 17 4.50 15.74 2.10
CA LYS A 17 5.04 16.82 1.26
C LYS A 17 6.55 16.73 1.00
N LYS A 18 7.27 15.88 1.75
CA LYS A 18 8.70 15.61 1.54
C LYS A 18 8.94 14.50 0.51
N GLY A 19 7.88 13.88 -0.01
CA GLY A 19 7.97 12.78 -0.98
C GLY A 19 8.16 11.40 -0.34
N GLU A 20 8.12 11.30 0.98
CA GLU A 20 8.12 10.01 1.68
C GLU A 20 6.75 9.38 1.53
N TYR A 21 6.72 8.12 1.14
CA TYR A 21 5.50 7.36 0.90
C TYR A 21 5.51 6.07 1.71
N GLY A 22 4.32 5.58 2.02
CA GLY A 22 4.14 4.29 2.69
C GLY A 22 2.77 3.72 2.37
N ALA A 23 2.70 2.39 2.31
CA ALA A 23 1.43 1.71 2.12
C ALA A 23 1.27 0.52 3.06
N TYR A 24 0.03 0.29 3.46
CA TYR A 24 -0.36 -0.79 4.34
C TYR A 24 -1.68 -1.39 3.92
N ALA A 25 -1.80 -2.70 3.89
CA ALA A 25 -3.03 -3.40 3.56
C ALA A 25 -3.37 -4.46 4.60
N ILE A 26 -4.66 -4.76 4.73
CA ILE A 26 -5.10 -5.86 5.59
C ILE A 26 -4.66 -7.20 4.98
N GLN A 27 -4.87 -7.36 3.67
CA GLN A 27 -4.61 -8.58 2.92
C GLN A 27 -3.37 -8.46 2.03
N GLN A 28 -2.77 -9.60 1.69
CA GLN A 28 -1.64 -9.68 0.76
C GLN A 28 -2.06 -9.30 -0.67
N GLY A 29 -1.06 -8.99 -1.51
CA GLY A 29 -1.26 -8.68 -2.93
C GLY A 29 -1.48 -7.19 -3.24
N PHE A 30 -1.58 -6.32 -2.24
CA PHE A 30 -1.61 -4.88 -2.48
C PHE A 30 -0.23 -4.38 -2.92
N SER A 31 -0.16 -3.78 -4.09
CA SER A 31 1.03 -3.11 -4.62
C SER A 31 0.67 -1.73 -5.12
N TYR A 32 1.60 -0.79 -5.02
CA TYR A 32 1.41 0.60 -5.44
C TYR A 32 2.58 1.03 -6.32
N ALA A 33 2.27 1.82 -7.35
CA ALA A 33 3.27 2.39 -8.23
C ALA A 33 3.74 3.74 -7.67
N VAL A 34 5.05 3.93 -7.60
CA VAL A 34 5.68 5.20 -7.25
C VAL A 34 6.19 5.83 -8.54
N CYS A 35 5.60 6.97 -8.87
CA CYS A 35 6.01 7.79 -9.99
C CYS A 35 6.71 9.02 -9.42
N ASN A 36 8.03 8.97 -9.27
CA ASN A 36 8.82 10.13 -8.86
C ASN A 36 9.61 10.70 -10.06
N ALA A 37 10.16 11.90 -9.92
CA ALA A 37 10.88 12.58 -10.99
C ALA A 37 12.16 11.85 -11.44
N GLU A 38 12.66 10.91 -10.63
CA GLU A 38 13.88 10.15 -10.91
C GLU A 38 13.59 8.78 -11.54
N LYS A 39 12.43 8.18 -11.25
CA LYS A 39 12.06 6.82 -11.62
C LYS A 39 10.55 6.64 -11.58
N GLN A 40 9.94 6.37 -12.74
CA GLN A 40 8.48 6.35 -12.92
C GLN A 40 7.87 4.94 -12.88
N ASP A 41 8.70 3.93 -12.66
CA ASP A 41 8.42 2.51 -12.84
C ASP A 41 8.53 1.69 -11.54
N LEU A 42 8.66 2.33 -10.38
CA LEU A 42 8.78 1.58 -9.12
C LEU A 42 7.43 1.00 -8.70
N LEU A 43 7.24 -0.31 -8.87
CA LEU A 43 6.13 -1.04 -8.28
C LEU A 43 6.56 -1.61 -6.93
N ILE A 44 6.00 -1.07 -5.84
CA ILE A 44 6.34 -1.46 -4.48
C ILE A 44 5.19 -2.27 -3.88
N LYS A 45 5.52 -3.41 -3.27
CA LYS A 45 4.54 -4.20 -2.51
C LYS A 45 4.27 -3.50 -1.18
N GLY A 46 3.00 -3.19 -0.90
CA GLY A 46 2.59 -2.66 0.39
C GLY A 46 2.76 -3.70 1.49
N LYS A 47 3.03 -3.25 2.72
CA LYS A 47 3.07 -4.16 3.87
C LYS A 47 1.66 -4.70 4.14
N SER A 48 1.53 -5.98 4.45
CA SER A 48 0.25 -6.61 4.77
C SER A 48 0.25 -7.22 6.18
N TYR A 49 -0.93 -7.33 6.79
CA TYR A 49 -1.10 -7.93 8.11
C TYR A 49 -1.39 -9.44 8.07
N TYR A 50 -2.29 -9.86 7.17
CA TYR A 50 -2.67 -11.27 6.96
C TYR A 50 -1.76 -11.99 5.96
#